data_AF-A0A523JXR9-F1
#
_entry.id   AF-A0A523JXR9-F1
#
_cell.length_a   1.000
_cell.length_b   1.000
_cell.length_c   1.000
_cell.angle_alpha   90.00
_cell.angle_beta   90.00
_cell.angle_gamma   90.00
#
_symmetry.space_group_name_H-M   'P 1'
#
loop_
_entity.id
_entity.type
_entity.pdbx_description
1 polymer ?
#
loop_
_entity_poly.entity_id
_entity_poly.type
_entity_poly.pdbx_seq_one_letter_code
_entity_poly.pdbx_strand_id
1 'polypeptide(L)'
;YLVHGPWRDPEGFNFPESRLFPDAAILPVILDDTRLHLGLPIALAAVVLGWILVRKSFIGFQMRVAGLADGAALYAGFHRKRMVWIGLLAGGAAAGIAGLCEVAGPIGQLLPSVSPGYGYAAIIVAFVGRLHPFGILLASLLMSLLYLGGESAQMELGLPPAVTGIFQGVLLFFLLAADLFINFRVRLAVGASLATEEAAS
;
A
#
# COMPACT_ATOMS: atom_id res chain seq x y z
N TYR A 1 -15.84 13.27 12.63
CA TYR A 1 -16.54 14.53 12.98
C TYR A 1 -17.54 14.93 11.91
N LEU A 2 -17.14 15.13 10.63
CA LEU A 2 -18.07 15.50 9.55
C LEU A 2 -19.19 14.45 9.28
N VAL A 3 -18.86 13.16 9.28
CA VAL A 3 -19.82 12.04 9.12
C VAL A 3 -20.75 11.88 10.34
N HIS A 4 -20.30 12.27 11.53
CA HIS A 4 -21.12 12.26 12.76
C HIS A 4 -21.92 13.57 12.96
N GLY A 5 -21.81 14.52 12.02
CA GLY A 5 -22.38 15.88 12.14
C GLY A 5 -23.10 16.30 10.85
N PRO A 6 -22.63 17.33 10.11
CA PRO A 6 -23.40 17.98 9.04
C PRO A 6 -23.67 17.12 7.81
N TRP A 7 -22.93 16.02 7.60
CA TRP A 7 -23.11 15.12 6.45
C TRP A 7 -23.88 13.84 6.77
N ARG A 8 -24.37 13.70 8.01
CA ARG A 8 -25.18 12.56 8.45
C ARG A 8 -26.49 12.48 7.67
N ASP A 9 -26.82 11.30 7.16
CA ASP A 9 -28.10 11.07 6.49
C ASP A 9 -29.27 11.23 7.49
N PRO A 10 -30.28 12.08 7.21
CA PRO A 10 -31.48 12.15 8.02
C PRO A 10 -32.32 10.87 8.04
N GLU A 11 -32.20 9.99 7.03
CA GLU A 11 -32.97 8.74 6.90
C GLU A 11 -32.17 7.49 7.32
N GLY A 12 -30.88 7.64 7.64
CA GLY A 12 -30.02 6.55 8.12
C GLY A 12 -30.22 6.29 9.61
N PHE A 13 -31.24 5.49 9.97
CA PHE A 13 -31.61 4.94 11.29
C PHE A 13 -30.51 4.90 12.40
N ASN A 14 -30.02 6.06 12.88
CA ASN A 14 -28.89 6.21 13.82
C ASN A 14 -27.54 5.57 13.41
N PHE A 15 -27.37 5.13 12.16
CA PHE A 15 -26.07 4.69 11.66
C PHE A 15 -25.25 5.92 11.23
N PRO A 16 -23.96 6.02 11.61
CA PRO A 16 -23.10 7.14 11.23
C PRO A 16 -22.64 7.00 9.78
N GLU A 17 -23.56 7.13 8.84
CA GLU A 17 -23.33 7.07 7.41
C GLU A 17 -23.70 8.42 6.77
N SER A 18 -22.98 8.81 5.71
CA SER A 18 -23.40 9.97 4.91
C SER A 18 -24.56 9.59 4.00
N ARG A 19 -25.29 10.59 3.48
CA ARG A 19 -26.22 10.35 2.37
C ARG A 19 -25.51 9.60 1.24
N LEU A 20 -26.23 8.69 0.59
CA LEU A 20 -25.80 8.09 -0.67
C LEU A 20 -25.40 9.20 -1.65
N PHE A 21 -24.25 9.04 -2.30
CA PHE A 21 -23.81 10.03 -3.27
C PHE A 21 -24.83 10.13 -4.42
N PRO A 22 -25.13 11.33 -4.93
CA PRO A 22 -25.94 11.49 -6.12
C PRO A 22 -25.25 10.81 -7.32
N ASP A 23 -26.01 10.32 -8.30
CA ASP A 23 -25.51 9.54 -9.46
C ASP A 23 -24.35 10.22 -10.22
N ALA A 24 -24.23 11.56 -10.15
CA ALA A 24 -23.14 12.34 -10.75
C ALA A 24 -21.79 12.22 -10.00
N ALA A 25 -21.81 11.78 -8.74
CA ALA A 25 -20.63 11.60 -7.88
C ALA A 25 -20.26 10.12 -7.70
N ILE A 26 -21.06 9.19 -8.23
CA ILE A 26 -20.76 7.76 -8.28
C ILE A 26 -19.98 7.48 -9.56
N LEU A 27 -18.89 6.72 -9.47
CA LEU A 27 -18.13 6.28 -10.64
C LEU A 27 -18.98 5.29 -11.45
N PRO A 28 -19.31 5.58 -12.73
CA PRO A 28 -20.05 4.66 -13.57
C PRO A 28 -19.45 3.25 -13.54
N VAL A 29 -20.31 2.27 -13.29
CA VAL A 29 -19.98 0.85 -13.38
C VAL A 29 -19.79 0.52 -14.86
N ILE A 30 -18.68 -0.14 -15.20
CA ILE A 30 -18.32 -0.47 -16.59
C ILE A 30 -19.04 -1.75 -17.05
N LEU A 31 -19.36 -2.65 -16.10
CA LEU A 31 -20.03 -3.91 -16.36
C LEU A 31 -21.21 -4.06 -15.39
N ASP A 32 -22.43 -3.97 -15.91
CA ASP A 32 -23.63 -4.27 -15.14
C ASP A 32 -23.49 -5.67 -14.51
N ASP A 33 -23.82 -5.78 -13.22
CA ASP A 33 -23.72 -6.99 -12.38
C ASP A 33 -22.33 -7.36 -11.80
N THR A 34 -21.28 -6.54 -12.03
CA THR A 34 -19.97 -6.73 -11.38
C THR A 34 -19.56 -5.49 -10.56
N ARG A 35 -18.77 -5.66 -9.49
CA ARG A 35 -18.13 -4.56 -8.71
C ARG A 35 -17.11 -3.74 -9.51
N LEU A 36 -17.15 -3.81 -10.84
CA LEU A 36 -16.14 -3.29 -11.76
C LEU A 36 -16.49 -1.85 -12.16
N HIS A 37 -15.85 -0.91 -11.47
CA HIS A 37 -16.07 0.53 -11.60
C HIS A 37 -14.94 1.19 -12.40
N LEU A 38 -15.14 2.45 -12.81
CA LEU A 38 -14.10 3.28 -13.46
C LEU A 38 -12.81 3.47 -12.64
N GLY A 39 -12.75 2.96 -11.41
CA GLY A 39 -11.50 2.85 -10.64
C GLY A 39 -10.45 1.95 -11.30
N LEU A 40 -10.84 0.92 -12.07
CA LEU A 40 -9.89 0.04 -12.76
C LEU A 40 -9.04 0.76 -13.82
N PRO A 41 -9.63 1.50 -14.80
CA PRO A 41 -8.82 2.26 -15.75
C PRO A 41 -8.02 3.39 -15.08
N ILE A 42 -8.53 4.01 -14.01
CA ILE A 42 -7.78 5.00 -13.23
C ILE A 42 -6.56 4.34 -12.56
N ALA A 43 -6.71 3.15 -11.97
CA ALA A 43 -5.62 2.40 -11.37
C ALA A 43 -4.57 1.98 -12.42
N LEU A 44 -5.01 1.51 -13.60
CA LEU A 44 -4.10 1.20 -14.71
C LEU A 44 -3.34 2.43 -15.19
N ALA A 45 -4.04 3.57 -15.34
CA ALA A 45 -3.40 4.84 -15.68
C ALA A 45 -2.39 5.26 -14.61
N ALA A 46 -2.72 5.11 -13.32
CA ALA A 46 -1.81 5.41 -12.22
C ALA A 46 -0.56 4.54 -12.23
N VAL A 47 -0.68 3.25 -12.57
CA VAL A 47 0.48 2.34 -12.74
C VAL A 47 1.38 2.80 -13.88
N VAL A 48 0.80 3.18 -15.03
CA VAL A 48 1.56 3.69 -16.19
C VAL A 48 2.24 5.01 -15.84
N LEU A 49 1.53 5.94 -15.20
CA LEU A 49 2.08 7.22 -14.75
C LEU A 49 3.20 7.03 -13.72
N GLY A 50 3.01 6.14 -12.76
CA GLY A 50 4.03 5.75 -11.79
C GLY A 50 5.27 5.16 -12.47
N TRP A 51 5.09 4.33 -13.48
CA TRP A 51 6.20 3.80 -14.29
C TRP A 51 6.96 4.88 -15.05
N ILE A 52 6.25 5.83 -15.67
CA ILE A 52 6.90 6.97 -16.35
C ILE A 52 7.67 7.82 -15.33
N LEU A 53 7.06 8.15 -14.19
CA LEU A 53 7.66 8.98 -13.16
C LEU A 53 8.92 8.33 -12.58
N VAL A 54 8.85 7.05 -12.24
CA VAL A 54 9.97 6.34 -11.60
C VAL A 54 11.08 6.02 -12.61
N ARG A 55 10.73 5.65 -13.85
CA ARG A 55 11.70 5.07 -14.80
C ARG A 55 12.14 6.00 -15.91
N LYS A 56 11.30 6.93 -16.36
CA LYS A 56 11.60 7.87 -17.45
C LYS A 56 11.80 9.32 -17.00
N SER A 57 11.29 9.73 -15.85
CA SER A 57 11.39 11.14 -15.42
C SER A 57 12.68 11.47 -14.69
N PHE A 58 13.21 12.67 -14.95
CA PHE A 58 14.40 13.21 -14.28
C PHE A 58 14.19 13.34 -12.75
N ILE A 59 12.97 13.67 -12.32
CA ILE A 59 12.59 13.71 -10.89
C ILE A 59 12.76 12.33 -10.24
N GLY A 60 12.33 11.25 -10.91
CA GLY A 60 12.50 9.89 -10.40
C GLY A 60 13.97 9.46 -10.31
N PHE A 61 14.81 9.93 -11.24
CA PHE A 61 16.25 9.75 -11.15
C PHE A 61 16.85 10.49 -9.95
N GLN A 62 16.50 11.76 -9.76
CA GLN A 62 16.95 12.55 -8.61
C GLN A 62 16.55 11.92 -7.28
N MET A 63 15.32 11.42 -7.17
CA MET A 63 14.84 10.71 -5.99
C MET A 63 15.64 9.42 -5.72
N ARG A 64 15.97 8.66 -6.76
CA ARG A 64 16.74 7.42 -6.61
C ARG A 64 18.18 7.69 -6.20
N VAL A 65 18.84 8.66 -6.82
CA VAL A 65 20.20 9.07 -6.45
C VAL A 65 20.23 9.61 -5.02
N ALA A 66 19.24 10.44 -4.66
CA ALA A 66 19.10 10.95 -3.30
C ALA A 66 18.80 9.86 -2.25
N GLY A 67 18.17 8.75 -2.63
CA GLY A 67 17.92 7.62 -1.73
C GLY A 67 19.09 6.64 -1.60
N LEU A 68 19.92 6.48 -2.64
CA LEU A 68 21.04 5.54 -2.64
C LEU A 68 22.32 6.12 -2.03
N ALA A 69 22.62 7.37 -2.33
CA ALA A 69 23.86 8.01 -1.89
C ALA A 69 23.64 9.50 -1.66
N ASP A 70 23.45 9.83 -0.39
CA ASP A 70 23.33 11.20 0.11
C ASP A 70 24.45 12.13 -0.36
N GLY A 71 25.70 11.63 -0.32
CA GLY A 71 26.87 12.37 -0.79
C GLY A 71 26.82 12.64 -2.29
N ALA A 72 26.46 11.64 -3.09
CA ALA A 72 26.37 11.79 -4.55
C ALA A 72 25.29 12.79 -4.98
N ALA A 73 24.17 12.84 -4.26
CA ALA A 73 23.10 13.80 -4.52
C ALA A 73 23.53 15.25 -4.23
N LEU A 74 24.33 15.47 -3.18
CA LEU A 74 24.91 16.78 -2.87
C LEU A 74 25.93 17.21 -3.93
N TYR A 75 26.81 16.28 -4.37
CA TYR A 75 27.76 16.54 -5.46
C TYR A 75 27.06 16.85 -6.79
N ALA A 76 25.89 16.25 -7.05
CA ALA A 76 25.08 16.51 -8.23
C ALA A 76 24.20 17.79 -8.12
N GLY A 77 24.25 18.52 -7.00
CA GLY A 77 23.48 19.75 -6.79
C GLY A 77 21.98 19.53 -6.52
N PHE A 78 21.57 18.32 -6.12
CA PHE A 78 20.16 18.00 -5.89
C PHE A 78 19.67 18.47 -4.52
N HIS A 79 18.54 19.17 -4.52
CA HIS A 79 17.92 19.69 -3.30
C HIS A 79 17.12 18.59 -2.60
N ARG A 80 17.72 17.92 -1.61
CA ARG A 80 17.11 16.80 -0.87
C ARG A 80 15.72 17.11 -0.33
N LYS A 81 15.56 18.23 0.38
CA LYS A 81 14.28 18.63 0.98
C LYS A 81 13.16 18.68 -0.07
N ARG A 82 13.47 19.19 -1.27
CA ARG A 82 12.50 19.28 -2.37
C ARG A 82 12.10 17.88 -2.87
N MET A 83 13.05 16.94 -2.98
CA MET A 83 12.74 15.57 -3.41
C MET A 83 11.83 14.84 -2.42
N VAL A 84 12.06 15.03 -1.12
CA VAL A 84 11.19 14.46 -0.06
C VAL A 84 9.77 15.02 -0.18
N TRP A 85 9.63 16.34 -0.32
CA TRP A 85 8.31 16.98 -0.49
C TRP A 85 7.59 16.52 -1.74
N ILE A 86 8.29 16.40 -2.88
CA ILE A 86 7.69 15.89 -4.12
C ILE A 86 7.20 14.45 -3.93
N GLY A 87 7.97 13.59 -3.26
CA GLY A 87 7.57 12.21 -2.98
C GLY A 87 6.35 12.13 -2.08
N LEU A 88 6.33 12.93 -1.02
CA LEU A 88 5.20 13.01 -0.08
C LEU A 88 3.92 13.49 -0.78
N LEU A 89 4.01 14.55 -1.59
CA LEU A 89 2.86 15.09 -2.31
C LEU A 89 2.36 14.13 -3.39
N ALA A 90 3.26 13.49 -4.14
CA ALA A 90 2.88 12.51 -5.16
C ALA A 90 2.23 11.26 -4.55
N GLY A 91 2.79 10.73 -3.46
CA GLY A 91 2.23 9.59 -2.73
C GLY A 91 0.88 9.93 -2.08
N GLY A 92 0.77 11.12 -1.48
CA GLY A 92 -0.49 11.62 -0.91
C GLY A 92 -1.58 11.82 -1.96
N ALA A 93 -1.23 12.38 -3.12
CA ALA A 93 -2.17 12.53 -4.24
C ALA A 93 -2.64 11.16 -4.76
N ALA A 94 -1.74 10.20 -4.94
CA ALA A 94 -2.09 8.85 -5.36
C ALA A 94 -2.99 8.13 -4.34
N ALA A 95 -2.67 8.22 -3.04
CA ALA A 95 -3.49 7.67 -1.97
C ALA A 95 -4.88 8.34 -1.89
N GLY A 96 -4.96 9.65 -2.10
CA GLY A 96 -6.21 10.39 -2.16
C GLY A 96 -7.09 9.97 -3.32
N ILE A 97 -6.52 9.80 -4.52
CA ILE A 97 -7.25 9.30 -5.70
C ILE A 97 -7.75 7.87 -5.45
N ALA A 98 -6.92 7.01 -4.86
CA ALA A 98 -7.33 5.65 -4.52
C ALA A 98 -8.50 5.63 -3.51
N GLY A 99 -8.42 6.43 -2.44
CA GLY A 99 -9.51 6.54 -1.47
C GLY A 99 -10.80 7.12 -2.07
N LEU A 100 -10.68 8.10 -2.98
CA LEU A 100 -11.83 8.64 -3.71
C LEU A 100 -12.46 7.57 -4.62
N CYS A 101 -11.67 6.75 -5.30
CA CYS A 101 -12.19 5.67 -6.14
C CYS A 101 -12.93 4.60 -5.31
N GLU A 102 -12.46 4.30 -4.11
CA GLU A 102 -13.10 3.34 -3.20
C GLU A 102 -14.44 3.88 -2.66
N VAL A 103 -14.45 5.14 -2.21
CA VAL A 103 -15.64 5.78 -1.64
C VAL A 103 -16.70 6.08 -2.71
N ALA A 104 -16.28 6.59 -3.87
CA ALA A 104 -17.18 6.95 -4.97
C ALA A 104 -17.56 5.77 -5.88
N GLY A 105 -16.87 4.64 -5.77
CA GLY A 105 -17.19 3.43 -6.53
C GLY A 105 -18.06 2.47 -5.72
N PRO A 106 -17.49 1.40 -5.13
CA PRO A 106 -18.25 0.32 -4.51
C PRO A 106 -18.99 0.69 -3.23
N ILE A 107 -18.53 1.72 -2.49
CA ILE A 107 -19.16 2.09 -1.22
C ILE A 107 -20.38 3.02 -1.44
N GLY A 108 -20.30 3.97 -2.38
CA GLY A 108 -21.41 4.87 -2.73
C GLY A 108 -21.83 5.84 -1.61
N GLN A 109 -21.10 5.89 -0.51
CA GLN A 109 -21.33 6.74 0.66
C GLN A 109 -20.04 6.84 1.51
N LEU A 110 -19.92 7.87 2.34
CA LEU A 110 -18.87 7.92 3.35
C LEU A 110 -19.27 7.09 4.57
N LEU A 111 -18.59 5.95 4.74
CA LEU A 111 -18.58 5.23 6.00
C LEU A 111 -17.48 5.77 6.93
N PRO A 112 -17.62 5.63 8.27
CA PRO A 112 -16.58 6.01 9.23
C PRO A 112 -15.28 5.20 9.06
N SER A 113 -15.38 4.00 8.49
CA SER A 113 -14.27 3.09 8.22
C SER A 113 -14.18 2.80 6.72
N VAL A 114 -13.55 3.71 5.98
CA VAL A 114 -13.34 3.59 4.53
C VAL A 114 -12.24 2.56 4.17
N SER A 115 -11.30 2.29 5.08
CA SER A 115 -10.19 1.36 4.83
C SER A 115 -10.09 0.35 5.97
N PRO A 116 -10.57 -0.89 5.79
CA PRO A 116 -10.46 -1.96 6.80
C PRO A 116 -9.01 -2.46 7.01
N GLY A 117 -8.01 -1.82 6.39
CA GLY A 117 -6.61 -2.26 6.43
C GLY A 117 -5.89 -2.28 5.08
N TYR A 118 -6.44 -1.66 4.03
CA TYR A 118 -5.80 -1.63 2.70
C TYR A 118 -4.38 -1.04 2.72
N GLY A 119 -4.09 -0.12 3.65
CA GLY A 119 -2.74 0.40 3.83
C GLY A 119 -1.72 -0.66 4.26
N TYR A 120 -2.07 -1.55 5.18
CA TYR A 120 -1.20 -2.65 5.61
C TYR A 120 -1.01 -3.67 4.48
N ALA A 121 -2.07 -4.02 3.77
CA ALA A 121 -1.98 -4.88 2.59
C ALA A 121 -1.08 -4.27 1.50
N ALA A 122 -1.14 -2.95 1.28
CA ALA A 122 -0.32 -2.26 0.30
C ALA A 122 1.19 -2.31 0.63
N ILE A 123 1.57 -2.35 1.91
CA ILE A 123 2.97 -2.55 2.32
C ILE A 123 3.47 -3.90 1.79
N ILE A 124 2.70 -4.97 2.00
CA ILE A 124 3.03 -6.32 1.55
C ILE A 124 3.18 -6.34 0.03
N VAL A 125 2.21 -5.79 -0.69
CA VAL A 125 2.22 -5.68 -2.15
C VAL A 125 3.46 -4.93 -2.66
N ALA A 126 3.86 -3.84 -1.99
CA ALA A 126 5.04 -3.08 -2.37
C ALA A 126 6.34 -3.90 -2.25
N PHE A 127 6.46 -4.72 -1.20
CA PHE A 127 7.59 -5.61 -0.99
C PHE A 127 7.60 -6.77 -1.99
N VAL A 128 6.46 -7.47 -2.19
CA VAL A 128 6.32 -8.54 -3.21
C VAL A 128 6.68 -8.01 -4.59
N GLY A 129 6.18 -6.81 -4.93
CA GLY A 129 6.42 -6.14 -6.21
C GLY A 129 7.81 -5.53 -6.35
N ARG A 130 8.67 -5.60 -5.32
CA ARG A 130 10.03 -5.04 -5.29
C ARG A 130 10.10 -3.57 -5.71
N LEU A 131 9.12 -2.75 -5.32
CA LEU A 131 8.96 -1.35 -5.72
C LEU A 131 8.88 -1.10 -7.24
N HIS A 132 8.68 -2.14 -8.05
CA HIS A 132 8.50 -1.99 -9.49
C HIS A 132 7.01 -1.85 -9.83
N PRO A 133 6.58 -0.82 -10.58
CA PRO A 133 5.15 -0.56 -10.84
C PRO A 133 4.38 -1.76 -11.44
N PHE A 134 4.98 -2.48 -12.40
CA PHE A 134 4.37 -3.69 -12.94
C PHE A 134 4.37 -4.86 -11.95
N GLY A 135 5.39 -4.94 -11.08
CA GLY A 135 5.45 -5.94 -10.03
C GLY A 135 4.38 -5.70 -8.97
N ILE A 136 4.15 -4.43 -8.61
CA ILE A 136 3.07 -3.99 -7.72
C ILE A 136 1.71 -4.35 -8.30
N LEU A 137 1.48 -4.15 -9.60
CA LEU A 137 0.22 -4.52 -10.26
C LEU A 137 -0.06 -6.03 -10.13
N LEU A 138 0.91 -6.88 -10.49
CA LEU A 138 0.77 -8.34 -10.36
C LEU A 138 0.62 -8.78 -8.89
N ALA A 139 1.42 -8.21 -7.99
CA ALA A 139 1.34 -8.50 -6.56
C ALA A 139 0.00 -8.07 -5.96
N SER A 140 -0.58 -6.96 -6.42
CA SER A 140 -1.88 -6.47 -5.96
C SER A 140 -3.03 -7.40 -6.36
N LEU A 141 -2.95 -8.00 -7.55
CA LEU A 141 -3.90 -9.01 -8.01
C LEU A 141 -3.82 -10.27 -7.15
N LEU A 142 -2.60 -10.75 -6.89
CA LEU A 142 -2.38 -11.88 -5.99
C LEU A 142 -2.91 -11.59 -4.58
N MET A 143 -2.61 -10.40 -4.06
CA MET A 143 -3.07 -9.97 -2.73
C MET A 143 -4.60 -9.83 -2.67
N SER A 144 -5.22 -9.32 -3.73
CA SER A 144 -6.69 -9.23 -3.83
C SER A 144 -7.32 -10.63 -3.78
N LEU A 145 -6.76 -11.60 -4.51
CA LEU A 145 -7.22 -12.99 -4.47
C LEU A 145 -7.11 -13.60 -3.07
N LEU A 146 -5.98 -13.38 -2.39
CA LEU A 146 -5.77 -13.84 -1.00
C LEU A 146 -6.73 -13.17 -0.02
N TYR A 147 -7.01 -11.88 -0.21
CA TYR A 147 -7.91 -11.13 0.66
C TYR A 147 -9.35 -11.60 0.51
N LEU A 148 -9.87 -11.67 -0.73
CA LEU A 148 -11.23 -12.15 -1.00
C LEU A 148 -11.39 -13.63 -0.61
N GLY A 149 -10.39 -14.47 -0.87
CA GLY A 149 -10.40 -15.87 -0.44
C GLY A 149 -10.35 -16.04 1.08
N GLY A 150 -9.63 -15.15 1.77
CA GLY A 150 -9.61 -15.09 3.23
C GLY A 150 -10.93 -14.64 3.82
N GLU A 151 -11.57 -13.63 3.22
CA GLU A 151 -12.90 -13.13 3.61
C GLU A 151 -13.98 -14.19 3.37
N SER A 152 -13.97 -14.90 2.23
CA SER A 152 -14.92 -15.98 1.96
C SER A 152 -14.77 -17.14 2.95
N ALA A 153 -13.53 -17.54 3.25
CA ALA A 153 -13.25 -18.57 4.25
C ALA A 153 -13.69 -18.11 5.66
N GLN A 154 -13.54 -16.82 5.96
CA GLN A 154 -14.01 -16.25 7.21
C GLN A 154 -15.54 -16.34 7.33
N MET A 155 -16.27 -16.02 6.25
CA MET A 155 -17.74 -16.08 6.21
C MET A 155 -18.26 -17.52 6.34
N GLU A 156 -17.66 -18.48 5.63
CA GLU A 156 -18.09 -19.89 5.67
C GLU A 156 -17.79 -20.57 7.02
N LEU A 157 -16.62 -20.28 7.61
CA LEU A 157 -16.16 -20.92 8.85
C LEU A 157 -16.56 -20.13 10.11
N GLY A 158 -17.24 -18.99 9.98
CA GLY A 158 -17.67 -18.15 11.09
C GLY A 158 -16.51 -17.57 11.91
N LEU A 159 -15.36 -17.32 11.27
CA LEU A 159 -14.15 -16.87 11.96
C LEU A 159 -14.19 -15.38 12.32
N PRO A 160 -13.51 -14.94 13.40
CA PRO A 160 -13.37 -13.52 13.71
C PRO A 160 -12.57 -12.76 12.64
N PRO A 161 -12.88 -11.48 12.39
CA PRO A 161 -12.19 -10.66 11.37
C PRO A 161 -10.70 -10.45 11.64
N ALA A 162 -10.28 -10.57 12.89
CA ALA A 162 -8.87 -10.52 13.28
C ALA A 162 -8.00 -11.57 12.56
N VAL A 163 -8.59 -12.67 12.10
CA VAL A 163 -7.89 -13.74 11.38
C VAL A 163 -7.27 -13.22 10.07
N THR A 164 -7.96 -12.36 9.33
CA THR A 164 -7.44 -11.76 8.08
C THR A 164 -6.17 -10.94 8.34
N GLY A 165 -6.13 -10.16 9.43
CA GLY A 165 -4.96 -9.39 9.84
C GLY A 165 -3.77 -10.28 10.25
N ILE A 166 -4.03 -11.41 10.90
CA ILE A 166 -2.99 -12.40 11.23
C ILE A 166 -2.40 -12.99 9.94
N PHE A 167 -3.22 -13.35 8.96
CA PHE A 167 -2.74 -13.83 7.66
C PHE A 167 -1.85 -12.81 6.96
N GLN A 168 -2.23 -11.52 6.96
CA GLN A 168 -1.41 -10.44 6.42
C GLN A 168 -0.05 -10.34 7.13
N GLY A 169 -0.05 -10.38 8.46
CA GLY A 169 1.19 -10.30 9.25
C GLY A 169 2.12 -11.48 9.02
N VAL A 170 1.58 -12.70 9.01
CA VAL A 170 2.33 -13.94 8.78
C VAL A 170 2.90 -13.96 7.35
N LEU A 171 2.12 -13.56 6.35
CA LEU A 171 2.57 -13.44 4.96
C LEU A 171 3.74 -12.47 4.84
N LEU A 172 3.62 -11.27 5.41
CA LEU A 172 4.68 -10.27 5.40
C LEU A 172 5.93 -10.77 6.12
N PHE A 173 5.76 -11.42 7.28
CA PHE A 173 6.86 -11.96 8.07
C PHE A 173 7.65 -13.02 7.29
N PHE A 174 6.97 -14.00 6.68
CA PHE A 174 7.62 -15.02 5.86
C PHE A 174 8.29 -14.42 4.63
N LEU A 175 7.68 -13.42 4.00
CA LEU A 175 8.28 -12.73 2.86
C LEU A 175 9.56 -12.01 3.28
N LEU A 176 9.54 -11.23 4.36
CA LEU A 176 10.72 -10.54 4.87
C LEU A 176 11.82 -11.53 5.29
N ALA A 177 11.44 -12.63 5.94
CA ALA A 177 12.38 -13.69 6.30
C ALA A 177 13.03 -14.29 5.05
N ALA A 178 12.24 -14.63 4.03
CA ALA A 178 12.77 -15.14 2.77
C ALA A 178 13.70 -14.13 2.08
N ASP A 179 13.30 -12.86 2.01
CA ASP A 179 14.13 -11.79 1.42
C ASP A 179 15.45 -11.60 2.18
N LEU A 180 15.42 -11.70 3.52
CA LEU A 180 16.63 -11.70 4.36
C LEU A 180 17.55 -12.88 4.01
N PHE A 181 17.02 -14.10 3.93
CA PHE A 181 17.83 -15.29 3.62
C PHE A 181 18.41 -15.28 2.20
N ILE A 182 17.72 -14.64 1.24
CA ILE A 182 18.20 -14.50 -0.14
C ILE A 182 19.32 -13.46 -0.22
N ASN A 183 19.17 -12.31 0.42
CA ASN A 183 20.13 -11.21 0.31
C ASN A 183 21.30 -11.30 1.29
N PHE A 184 21.11 -11.93 2.46
CA PHE A 184 22.12 -12.06 3.50
C PHE A 184 22.49 -13.53 3.74
N ARG A 185 23.76 -13.87 3.51
CA ARG A 185 24.34 -15.12 4.02
C ARG A 185 24.53 -14.97 5.52
N VAL A 186 23.73 -15.69 6.30
CA VAL A 186 23.88 -15.76 7.76
C VAL A 186 25.26 -16.35 8.07
N ARG A 187 26.20 -15.49 8.47
CA ARG A 187 27.47 -15.90 9.08
C ARG A 187 27.28 -15.81 10.59
N LEU A 188 27.10 -16.96 11.23
CA LEU A 188 27.24 -17.06 12.67
C LEU A 188 28.70 -16.76 13.00
N ALA A 189 28.96 -15.59 13.59
CA ALA A 189 30.23 -15.32 14.22
C ALA A 189 30.33 -16.19 15.47
N VAL A 190 30.83 -17.41 15.30
CA VAL A 190 31.27 -18.24 16.43
C VAL A 190 32.38 -17.47 17.15
N GLY A 191 32.16 -17.19 18.44
CA GLY A 191 32.97 -16.27 19.22
C GLY A 191 34.46 -16.62 19.23
N ALA A 192 35.28 -15.72 18.69
CA ALA A 192 36.68 -15.63 19.04
C ALA A 192 36.80 -14.80 20.32
N SER A 193 36.52 -15.40 21.48
CA SER A 193 36.69 -14.73 22.78
C SER A 193 37.48 -15.53 23.82
N LEU A 194 38.33 -16.47 23.42
CA LEU A 194 39.13 -17.27 24.38
C LEU A 194 40.61 -17.42 24.00
N ALA A 195 41.22 -16.43 23.35
CA ALA A 195 42.66 -16.48 23.03
C ALA A 195 43.48 -15.32 23.61
N THR A 196 42.88 -14.42 24.38
CA THR A 196 43.61 -13.29 25.01
C THR A 196 43.96 -13.54 26.48
N GLU A 197 43.53 -14.65 27.08
CA GLU A 197 43.84 -14.97 28.48
C GLU A 197 45.14 -15.77 28.67
N GLU A 198 45.62 -16.51 27.65
CA GLU A 198 46.88 -17.28 27.74
C GLU A 198 48.15 -16.44 27.45
N ALA A 199 48.03 -15.21 26.97
CA ALA A 199 49.19 -14.35 26.70
C ALA A 199 49.60 -13.46 27.89
N ALA A 200 48.92 -13.59 29.03
CA ALA A 200 49.13 -12.76 30.23
C ALA A 200 49.56 -13.55 31.48
N SER A 201 49.93 -14.84 31.33
CA SER A 201 50.49 -15.67 32.41
C SER A 201 51.95 -16.03 32.16
#